data_AF-A0A6S6FY63-F1
#
_entry.id   AF-A0A6S6FY63-F1
#
_cell.length_a   1.000
_cell.length_b   1.000
_cell.length_c   1.000
_cell.angle_alpha   90.00
_cell.angle_beta   90.00
_cell.angle_gamma   90.00
#
_symmetry.space_group_name_H-M   'P 1'
#
loop_
_entity.id
_entity.type
_entity.pdbx_description
1 polymer ?
#
loop_
_entity_poly.entity_id
_entity_poly.type
_entity_poly.pdbx_seq_one_letter_code
_entity_poly.pdbx_strand_id
1 'polypeptide(L)'
;MTRNESRRRLLIAGALSLTNIALVASLALAGLSAPANAQGQNQDIVEKPNRAVACPSGWRTPNGNTALCEPMGSTSPKIYSKKEKDSCADGYFEVNRVWCSTKK
;
A
#
# COMPACT_ATOMS: atom_id res chain seq x y z
N MET A 1 38.39 -7.91 44.34
CA MET A 1 37.96 -7.36 43.04
C MET A 1 37.27 -6.02 43.28
N THR A 2 37.75 -4.96 42.65
CA THR A 2 37.48 -3.56 43.02
C THR A 2 36.10 -3.10 42.51
N ARG A 3 35.29 -2.55 43.42
CA ARG A 3 33.92 -2.01 43.26
C ARG A 3 33.74 -1.02 42.07
N ASN A 4 34.85 -0.54 41.52
CA ASN A 4 34.92 0.44 40.43
C ASN A 4 34.71 -0.21 39.04
N GLU A 5 35.05 -1.49 38.88
CA GLU A 5 34.93 -2.21 37.61
C GLU A 5 33.48 -2.61 37.31
N SER A 6 32.72 -2.99 38.35
CA SER A 6 31.30 -3.34 38.25
C SER A 6 30.41 -2.16 37.85
N ARG A 7 30.76 -0.93 38.26
CA ARG A 7 30.03 0.29 37.89
C ARG A 7 30.23 0.66 36.42
N ARG A 8 31.44 0.49 35.89
CA ARG A 8 31.71 0.70 34.46
C ARG A 8 30.96 -0.29 33.58
N ARG A 9 30.87 -1.56 33.97
CA ARG A 9 30.11 -2.59 33.25
C ARG A 9 28.60 -2.30 33.23
N LEU A 10 28.05 -1.78 34.33
CA LEU A 10 26.63 -1.38 34.39
C LEU A 10 26.30 -0.20 33.46
N LEU A 11 27.20 0.79 33.36
CA LEU A 11 27.00 1.94 32.47
C LEU A 11 27.07 1.54 30.98
N ILE A 12 27.95 0.60 30.63
CA ILE A 12 28.06 0.08 29.27
C ILE A 12 26.82 -0.76 28.89
N ALA A 13 26.28 -1.56 29.81
CA ALA A 13 25.05 -2.32 29.58
C ALA A 13 23.79 -1.43 29.46
N GLY A 14 23.73 -0.33 30.20
CA GLY A 14 22.64 0.65 30.11
C GLY A 14 22.59 1.38 28.76
N ALA A 15 23.75 1.71 28.17
CA ALA A 15 23.83 2.41 26.88
C ALA A 15 23.42 1.55 25.68
N LEU A 16 23.65 0.24 25.72
CA LEU A 16 23.28 -0.71 24.67
C LEU A 16 21.78 -1.04 24.62
N SER A 17 21.04 -0.71 25.67
CA SER A 17 19.60 -1.00 25.78
C SER A 17 18.71 0.10 25.17
N LEU A 18 19.23 1.33 25.04
CA LEU A 18 18.48 2.49 24.55
C LEU A 18 18.52 2.64 23.02
N THR A 19 19.50 2.06 22.35
CA THR A 19 19.63 2.13 20.89
C THR A 19 18.63 1.25 20.14
N ASN A 20 18.12 0.19 20.78
CA ASN A 20 17.15 -0.72 20.16
C ASN A 20 15.72 -0.14 20.11
N ILE A 21 15.36 0.77 21.01
CA ILE A 21 14.00 1.35 21.05
C ILE A 21 13.81 2.41 19.94
N ALA A 22 14.86 3.15 19.60
CA ALA A 22 14.83 4.14 18.52
C ALA A 22 14.59 3.48 17.15
N LEU A 23 15.22 2.33 16.89
CA LEU A 23 15.09 1.64 15.60
C LEU A 23 13.68 1.06 15.39
N VAL A 24 13.03 0.55 16.44
CA VAL A 24 11.66 0.00 16.37
C VAL A 24 10.62 1.13 16.21
N ALA A 25 10.85 2.28 16.83
CA ALA A 25 9.97 3.45 16.66
C ALA A 25 9.99 4.00 15.22
N SER A 26 11.14 3.98 14.55
CA SER A 26 11.26 4.44 13.16
C SER A 26 10.50 3.57 12.17
N LEU A 27 10.41 2.25 12.40
CA LEU A 27 9.71 1.34 11.50
C LEU A 27 8.17 1.40 11.65
N ALA A 28 7.68 1.71 12.85
CA ALA A 28 6.24 1.83 13.12
C ALA A 28 5.61 3.06 12.44
N LEU A 29 6.36 4.15 12.26
CA LEU A 29 5.89 5.37 11.62
C LEU A 29 5.88 5.30 10.08
N ALA A 30 6.70 4.42 9.48
CA ALA A 30 6.71 4.21 8.03
C ALA A 30 5.58 3.29 7.53
N GLY A 31 4.96 2.51 8.43
CA GLY A 31 3.86 1.60 8.08
C GLY A 31 2.46 2.26 8.07
N LEU A 32 2.32 3.47 8.62
CA LEU A 32 1.02 4.14 8.79
C LEU A 32 0.62 5.03 7.61
N SER A 33 1.50 5.21 6.62
CA SER A 33 1.30 6.12 5.49
C SER A 33 1.25 5.42 4.13
N ALA A 34 1.23 4.08 4.10
CA ALA A 34 0.75 3.39 2.92
C ALA A 34 -0.79 3.43 2.96
N PRO A 35 -1.47 4.20 2.08
CA PRO A 35 -2.92 4.11 2.01
C PRO A 35 -3.28 2.65 1.75
N ALA A 36 -4.02 2.02 2.67
CA ALA A 36 -4.44 0.62 2.56
C ALA A 36 -5.24 0.32 1.26
N ASN A 37 -5.67 1.37 0.54
CA ASN A 37 -6.30 1.30 -0.77
C ASN A 37 -5.32 1.20 -1.97
N ALA A 38 -4.00 1.30 -1.76
CA ALA A 38 -2.98 1.26 -2.82
C ALA A 38 -2.45 -0.15 -3.13
N GLN A 39 -2.99 -1.18 -2.48
CA GLN A 39 -2.80 -2.56 -2.90
C GLN A 39 -3.82 -2.88 -3.99
N GLY A 40 -3.61 -2.31 -5.18
CA GLY A 40 -4.43 -2.63 -6.35
C GLY A 40 -4.57 -4.14 -6.50
N GLN A 41 -5.77 -4.59 -6.79
CA GLN A 41 -6.12 -6.01 -6.90
C GLN A 41 -6.26 -6.41 -8.37
N ASN A 42 -6.02 -7.68 -8.68
CA ASN A 42 -6.10 -8.23 -10.03
C ASN A 42 -6.78 -9.59 -10.12
N GLN A 43 -7.40 -10.03 -9.02
CA GLN A 43 -8.00 -11.36 -8.92
C GLN A 43 -9.50 -11.33 -8.67
N ASP A 44 -10.01 -10.23 -8.11
CA ASP A 44 -11.40 -10.10 -7.71
C ASP A 44 -12.12 -9.07 -8.57
N ILE A 45 -13.45 -9.13 -8.53
CA ILE A 45 -14.30 -8.15 -9.19
C ILE A 45 -14.16 -6.81 -8.45
N VAL A 46 -13.99 -5.72 -9.20
CA VAL A 46 -13.87 -4.37 -8.65
C VAL A 46 -15.13 -3.58 -8.98
N GLU A 47 -15.70 -2.90 -7.99
CA GLU A 47 -16.82 -1.98 -8.19
C GLU A 47 -16.34 -0.66 -8.80
N LYS A 48 -17.05 -0.22 -9.83
CA LYS A 48 -16.77 1.04 -10.49
C LYS A 48 -17.20 2.21 -9.60
N PRO A 49 -16.37 3.26 -9.50
CA PRO A 49 -16.78 4.48 -8.79
C PRO A 49 -17.96 5.17 -9.47
N ASN A 50 -18.16 4.96 -10.78
CA ASN A 50 -19.32 5.45 -11.52
C ASN A 50 -19.64 4.48 -12.68
N ARG A 51 -20.94 4.20 -12.91
CA ARG A 51 -21.43 3.32 -14.00
C ARG A 51 -21.08 3.84 -15.39
N ALA A 52 -20.90 5.15 -15.55
CA ALA A 52 -20.50 5.78 -16.81
C ALA A 52 -19.01 5.58 -17.17
N VAL A 53 -18.20 5.06 -16.24
CA VAL A 53 -16.76 4.90 -16.42
C VAL A 53 -16.48 3.53 -17.05
N ALA A 54 -15.61 3.51 -18.07
CA ALA A 54 -15.13 2.28 -18.67
C ALA A 54 -14.15 1.53 -17.73
N CYS A 55 -14.16 0.20 -17.80
CA CYS A 55 -13.13 -0.59 -17.14
C CYS A 55 -11.75 -0.28 -17.76
N PRO A 56 -10.68 -0.27 -16.97
CA PRO A 56 -9.32 -0.10 -17.47
C PRO A 56 -8.88 -1.29 -18.33
N SER A 57 -7.82 -1.11 -19.12
CA SER A 57 -7.29 -2.14 -20.02
C SER A 57 -6.96 -3.45 -19.29
N GLY A 58 -7.39 -4.59 -19.84
CA GLY A 58 -7.24 -5.90 -19.19
C GLY A 58 -8.35 -6.25 -18.20
N TRP A 59 -9.36 -5.39 -18.08
CA TRP A 59 -10.58 -5.63 -17.32
C TRP A 59 -11.79 -5.52 -18.22
N ARG A 60 -12.80 -6.35 -17.97
CA ARG A 60 -14.06 -6.36 -18.73
C ARG A 60 -15.23 -6.01 -17.82
N THR A 61 -16.26 -5.39 -18.39
CA THR A 61 -17.54 -5.26 -17.68
C THR A 61 -18.29 -6.58 -17.84
N PRO A 62 -18.69 -7.26 -16.75
CA PRO A 62 -19.47 -8.49 -16.85
C PRO A 62 -20.85 -8.20 -17.48
N ASN A 63 -21.32 -9.14 -18.31
CA ASN A 63 -22.64 -9.05 -18.93
C ASN A 63 -23.71 -9.02 -17.84
N GLY A 64 -24.44 -7.91 -17.74
CA GLY A 64 -25.52 -7.71 -16.78
C GLY A 64 -25.20 -6.78 -15.61
N ASN A 65 -23.92 -6.44 -15.35
CA ASN A 65 -23.59 -5.47 -14.30
C ASN A 65 -22.55 -4.43 -14.76
N THR A 66 -23.05 -3.28 -15.21
CA THR A 66 -22.22 -2.15 -15.66
C THR A 66 -21.51 -1.44 -14.52
N ALA A 67 -21.84 -1.74 -13.26
CA ALA A 67 -21.18 -1.20 -12.09
C ALA A 67 -19.94 -2.00 -11.66
N LEU A 68 -19.61 -3.11 -12.34
CA LEU A 68 -18.49 -3.98 -11.98
C LEU A 68 -17.45 -4.07 -13.11
N CYS A 69 -16.22 -4.38 -12.73
CA CYS A 69 -15.13 -4.77 -13.61
C CYS A 69 -14.55 -6.10 -13.14
N GLU A 70 -14.49 -7.08 -14.05
CA GLU A 70 -13.83 -8.37 -13.81
C GLU A 70 -12.46 -8.41 -14.48
N PRO A 71 -11.46 -9.07 -13.88
CA PRO A 71 -10.18 -9.28 -14.52
C PRO A 71 -10.33 -10.23 -15.70
N MET A 72 -9.68 -9.93 -16.83
CA MET A 72 -9.61 -10.79 -18.01
C MET A 72 -8.55 -11.91 -17.89
N GLY A 73 -8.27 -12.37 -16.67
CA GLY A 73 -7.30 -13.42 -16.36
C GLY A 73 -6.08 -12.94 -15.57
N SER A 74 -5.09 -13.82 -15.43
CA SER A 74 -3.88 -13.58 -14.60
C SER A 74 -2.97 -12.45 -15.10
N THR A 75 -3.15 -12.00 -16.34
CA THR A 75 -2.39 -10.90 -16.95
C THR A 75 -3.02 -9.53 -16.70
N SER A 76 -4.17 -9.48 -16.00
CA SER A 76 -4.84 -8.22 -15.67
C SER A 76 -3.95 -7.36 -14.77
N PRO A 77 -3.79 -6.07 -15.08
CA PRO A 77 -3.02 -5.17 -14.24
C PRO A 77 -3.73 -5.00 -12.90
N LYS A 78 -2.94 -4.78 -11.85
CA LYS A 78 -3.48 -4.39 -10.54
C LYS A 78 -4.13 -3.02 -10.67
N ILE A 79 -5.40 -2.93 -10.27
CA ILE A 79 -6.17 -1.68 -10.29
C ILE A 79 -6.81 -1.38 -8.94
N TYR A 80 -7.09 -0.11 -8.72
CA TYR A 80 -8.01 0.35 -7.67
C TYR A 80 -8.69 1.66 -8.11
N SER A 81 -9.85 1.95 -7.52
CA SER A 81 -10.54 3.22 -7.73
C SER A 81 -9.98 4.27 -6.78
N LYS A 82 -9.58 5.42 -7.31
CA LYS A 82 -9.18 6.58 -6.48
C LYS A 82 -10.40 7.43 -6.14
N LYS A 83 -10.33 8.16 -5.03
CA LYS A 83 -11.36 9.16 -4.71
C LYS A 83 -11.21 10.36 -5.64
N GLU A 84 -12.31 11.10 -5.79
CA GLU A 84 -12.31 12.33 -6.55
C GLU A 84 -11.30 13.31 -5.94
N LYS A 85 -10.34 13.78 -6.74
CA LYS A 85 -9.19 14.65 -6.37
C LYS A 85 -7.96 13.98 -5.74
N ASP A 86 -7.98 12.67 -5.51
CA ASP A 86 -6.75 11.96 -5.13
C ASP A 86 -5.85 11.70 -6.34
N SER A 87 -4.54 11.60 -6.09
CA SER A 87 -3.56 11.11 -7.06
C SER A 87 -3.37 9.61 -6.94
N CYS A 88 -2.94 8.96 -8.02
CA CYS A 88 -2.53 7.57 -7.95
C CYS A 88 -1.28 7.42 -7.09
N ALA A 89 -1.17 6.26 -6.42
CA ALA A 89 0.01 5.89 -5.67
C ALA A 89 1.21 5.72 -6.62
N ASP A 90 2.41 5.82 -6.06
CA ASP A 90 3.63 5.64 -6.82
C ASP A 90 3.64 4.26 -7.50
N GLY A 91 4.02 4.21 -8.78
CA GLY A 91 3.95 3.01 -9.61
C GLY A 91 2.58 2.70 -10.25
N TYR A 92 1.56 3.53 -10.02
CA TYR A 92 0.26 3.45 -10.69
C TYR A 92 0.03 4.65 -11.62
N PHE A 93 -0.56 4.37 -12.78
CA PHE A 93 -0.97 5.35 -13.78
C PHE A 93 -2.46 5.64 -13.68
N GLU A 94 -2.82 6.91 -13.85
CA GLU A 94 -4.20 7.32 -13.93
C GLU A 94 -4.81 6.89 -15.28
N VAL A 95 -5.91 6.13 -15.20
CA VAL A 95 -6.69 5.67 -16.34
C VAL A 95 -8.14 6.11 -16.15
N ASN A 96 -8.75 6.68 -17.20
CA ASN A 96 -10.13 7.18 -17.17
C ASN A 96 -10.43 8.15 -15.99
N ARG A 97 -9.42 8.88 -15.48
CA ARG A 97 -9.47 9.86 -14.38
C ARG A 97 -9.88 9.34 -13.00
N VAL A 98 -10.32 8.11 -12.87
CA VAL A 98 -10.82 7.52 -11.62
C VAL A 98 -10.19 6.19 -11.28
N TRP A 99 -9.49 5.56 -12.23
CA TRP A 99 -8.76 4.33 -12.00
C TRP A 99 -7.29 4.62 -11.85
N CYS A 100 -6.66 3.87 -10.97
CA CYS A 100 -5.21 3.77 -10.87
C CYS A 100 -4.82 2.36 -11.26
N SER A 101 -3.97 2.22 -12.26
CA SER A 101 -3.55 0.95 -12.84
C SER A 101 -2.03 0.86 -12.89
N THR A 102 -1.47 -0.31 -12.57
CA THR A 102 -0.03 -0.59 -12.78
C THR A 102 0.39 -0.58 -14.25
N LYS A 103 -0.57 -0.54 -15.18
CA LYS A 103 -0.37 -0.46 -16.63
C LYS A 103 -1.11 0.74 -17.21
N LYS A 104 -0.43 1.47 -18.09
CA LYS A 104 -0.94 2.67 -18.78
C LYS A 104 -1.96 2.33 -19.87
#